data_AF-A0A3D2YG26-F1
#
_entry.id   AF-A0A3D2YG26-F1
#
_cell.length_a   1.000
_cell.length_b   1.000
_cell.length_c   1.000
_cell.angle_alpha   90.00
_cell.angle_beta   90.00
_cell.angle_gamma   90.00
#
_symmetry.space_group_name_H-M   'P 1'
#
loop_
_entity.id
_entity.type
_entity.pdbx_description
1 polymer ?
#
loop_
_entity_poly.entity_id
_entity_poly.type
_entity_poly.pdbx_seq_one_letter_code
_entity_poly.pdbx_strand_id
1 'polypeptide(L)' 'MSAPAWDIIARIETPFDQKFGVPRQSGIADCPGRIVFEKPFRDADAVRGLEGFSHIWLIWQFDRALRQGWSPTV' A
#
# COMPACT_ATOMS: atom_id res chain seq x y z
N MET A 1 -21.31 -11.84 8.82
CA MET A 1 -20.10 -12.58 8.42
C MET A 1 -18.90 -11.75 8.81
N SER A 2 -17.96 -12.29 9.59
CA SER A 2 -16.71 -11.58 9.88
C SER A 2 -15.96 -11.34 8.57
N ALA A 3 -15.41 -10.15 8.36
CA ALA A 3 -14.53 -9.92 7.22
C ALA A 3 -13.36 -10.92 7.29
N PRO A 4 -12.89 -11.48 6.16
CA PRO A 4 -11.71 -12.33 6.17
C PRO A 4 -10.52 -11.58 6.77
N ALA A 5 -9.74 -12.27 7.61
CA ALA A 5 -8.45 -11.77 8.04
C ALA A 5 -7.52 -11.84 6.83
N TRP A 6 -7.18 -10.69 6.27
CA TRP A 6 -6.21 -10.58 5.19
C TRP A 6 -4.81 -10.61 5.79
N ASP A 7 -3.95 -11.47 5.26
CA ASP A 7 -2.52 -11.41 5.57
C ASP A 7 -1.93 -10.17 4.89
N ILE A 8 -1.29 -9.31 5.70
CA ILE A 8 -0.53 -8.17 5.18
C ILE A 8 0.73 -8.74 4.53
N ILE A 9 0.82 -8.66 3.20
CA ILE A 9 1.98 -9.18 2.46
C ILE A 9 3.15 -8.20 2.39
N ALA A 10 2.86 -6.90 2.48
CA ALA A 10 3.84 -5.83 2.40
C ALA A 10 3.33 -4.55 3.08
N ARG A 11 4.26 -3.66 3.43
CA ARG A 11 4.00 -2.31 3.94
C ARG A 11 4.66 -1.28 3.04
N ILE A 12 4.04 -0.11 2.93
CA ILE A 12 4.67 1.04 2.28
C ILE A 12 5.42 1.87 3.32
N GLU A 13 6.65 2.22 3.00
CA GLU A 13 7.43 3.23 3.70
C GLU A 13 7.50 4.48 2.82
N THR A 14 7.18 5.63 3.40
CA THR A 14 7.28 6.93 2.74
C THR A 14 7.88 7.94 3.71
N PRO A 15 8.35 9.10 3.24
CA PRO A 15 8.73 10.21 4.12
C PRO A 15 7.57 10.83 4.92
N PHE A 16 6.32 10.41 4.68
CA PHE A 16 5.14 10.94 5.35
C PHE A 16 4.77 10.09 6.57
N ASP A 17 4.93 10.65 7.76
CA ASP A 17 4.61 10.04 9.05
C ASP A 17 3.13 10.20 9.43
N GLN A 18 2.43 11.15 8.81
CA GLN A 18 1.04 11.46 9.05
C GLN A 18 0.31 11.84 7.76
N LYS A 19 -1.03 11.77 7.80
CA LYS A 19 -1.89 12.12 6.65
C LYS A 19 -1.74 13.59 6.23
N PHE A 20 -1.55 14.48 7.20
CA PHE A 20 -1.33 15.91 6.94
C PHE A 20 0.10 16.14 6.45
N GLY A 21 0.25 16.47 5.17
CA GLY A 21 1.56 16.65 4.52
C GLY A 21 1.76 15.74 3.32
N VAL A 22 0.93 14.70 3.17
CA VAL A 22 0.88 13.91 1.92
C VAL A 22 0.40 14.81 0.78
N PRO A 23 1.15 14.94 -0.34
CA PRO A 23 0.75 15.74 -1.48
C PRO A 23 -0.60 15.27 -2.05
N ARG A 24 -1.46 16.24 -2.38
CA ARG A 24 -2.74 15.95 -3.06
C ARG A 24 -2.56 15.52 -4.52
N GLN A 25 -1.45 15.91 -5.12
CA GLN A 25 -1.09 15.57 -6.49
C GLN A 25 0.23 14.80 -6.47
N SER A 26 0.22 13.59 -7.02
CA SER A 26 1.42 12.81 -7.25
C SER A 26 2.33 13.52 -8.26
N GLY A 27 3.65 13.33 -8.14
CA GLY A 27 4.64 13.83 -9.10
C GLY A 27 5.09 15.29 -8.92
N ILE A 28 4.52 16.05 -7.96
CA ILE A 28 4.97 17.42 -7.67
C ILE A 28 6.24 17.45 -6.81
N ALA A 29 6.37 16.48 -5.90
CA ALA A 29 7.54 16.32 -5.05
C ALA A 29 8.26 15.01 -5.42
N ASP A 30 9.58 15.06 -5.46
CA ASP A 30 10.42 13.88 -5.62
C ASP A 30 10.54 13.13 -4.28
N CYS A 31 9.49 12.38 -3.95
CA CYS A 31 9.37 11.64 -2.71
C CYS A 31 9.13 10.14 -3.01
N PRO A 32 10.19 9.36 -3.28
CA PRO A 32 10.04 7.94 -3.55
C PRO A 32 9.53 7.21 -2.31
N GLY A 33 8.57 6.30 -2.52
CA GLY A 33 8.11 5.33 -1.53
C GLY A 33 8.75 3.96 -1.76
N ARG A 34 8.79 3.13 -0.72
CA ARG A 34 9.32 1.76 -0.79
C ARG A 34 8.28 0.76 -0.32
N ILE A 35 8.02 -0.26 -1.12
CA ILE A 35 7.19 -1.40 -0.72
C ILE A 35 8.11 -2.45 -0.09
N VAL A 36 7.84 -2.78 1.17
CA VAL A 36 8.64 -3.71 1.98
C VAL A 36 7.79 -4.93 2.29
N PHE A 37 8.14 -6.06 1.68
CA PHE A 37 7.45 -7.32 1.92
C PHE A 37 7.69 -7.80 3.35
N GLU A 38 6.64 -8.35 3.96
CA GLU A 38 6.72 -9.04 5.24
C GLU A 38 7.55 -10.31 5.10
N LYS A 39 8.25 -10.72 6.17
CA LYS A 39 9.26 -11.81 6.10
C LYS A 39 8.80 -13.07 5.33
N PRO A 40 7.57 -13.60 5.53
CA PRO A 40 7.12 -14.80 4.82
C PRO A 40 6.96 -14.64 3.31
N PHE A 41 6.84 -13.41 2.82
CA PHE A 41 6.57 -13.08 1.41
C PHE A 41 7.79 -12.48 0.70
N ARG A 42 8.97 -12.44 1.34
CA ARG A 42 10.22 -11.93 0.74
C ARG A 42 10.85 -12.93 -0.21
N ASP A 43 10.13 -13.21 -1.30
CA ASP A 43 10.59 -14.03 -2.41
C ASP A 43 10.75 -13.14 -3.65
N ALA A 44 11.95 -13.16 -4.26
CA ALA A 44 12.21 -12.39 -5.47
C ALA A 44 11.36 -12.87 -6.66
N ASP A 45 10.97 -14.15 -6.67
CA ASP A 45 10.09 -14.69 -7.71
C ASP A 45 8.69 -14.10 -7.67
N ALA A 46 8.24 -13.57 -6.52
CA ALA A 46 6.93 -12.93 -6.38
C ALA A 46 6.79 -11.63 -7.18
N VAL A 47 7.91 -11.01 -7.58
CA VAL A 47 7.96 -9.75 -8.34
C VAL A 47 8.63 -9.90 -9.70
N ARG A 48 9.02 -11.12 -10.08
CA ARG A 48 9.69 -11.39 -11.35
C ARG A 48 8.79 -10.99 -12.54
N GLY A 49 9.36 -10.25 -13.49
CA GLY A 49 8.65 -9.75 -14.66
C GLY A 49 8.00 -8.38 -14.44
N LEU A 50 7.94 -7.86 -13.21
CA LEU A 50 7.43 -6.50 -12.95
C LEU A 50 8.36 -5.43 -13.55
N GLU A 51 9.65 -5.73 -13.72
CA GLU A 51 10.62 -4.84 -14.37
C GLU A 51 10.27 -4.48 -15.82
N GLY A 52 9.40 -5.26 -16.48
CA GLY A 52 8.89 -4.97 -17.82
C GLY A 52 7.79 -3.90 -17.87
N PHE A 53 7.31 -3.43 -16.72
CA PHE A 53 6.22 -2.47 -16.62
C PHE A 53 6.70 -1.16 -16.00
N SER A 54 6.21 -0.04 -16.54
CA SER A 54 6.50 1.29 -15.98
C SER A 54 5.63 1.62 -14.75
N HIS A 55 4.48 0.95 -14.61
CA HIS A 55 3.50 1.21 -13.56
C HIS A 55 2.89 -0.10 -13.07
N ILE A 56 2.56 -0.15 -11.78
CA ILE A 56 1.86 -1.25 -11.14
C ILE A 56 0.67 -0.72 -10.33
N TRP A 57 -0.30 -1.58 -10.09
CA TRP A 57 -1.40 -1.29 -9.17
C TRP A 57 -1.08 -1.86 -7.79
N LEU A 58 -1.30 -1.05 -6.75
CA LEU A 58 -1.24 -1.49 -5.37
C LEU A 58 -2.65 -1.51 -4.80
N ILE A 59 -3.02 -2.66 -4.23
CA ILE A 59 -4.23 -2.79 -3.41
C ILE A 59 -3.76 -2.77 -1.96
N TRP A 60 -4.26 -1.81 -1.18
CA TRP A 60 -3.83 -1.65 0.20
C TRP A 60 -5.01 -1.42 1.15
N GLN A 61 -4.73 -1.53 2.44
CA GLN A 61 -5.63 -1.17 3.51
C GLN A 61 -5.04 0.02 4.25
N PHE A 62 -5.83 1.08 4.44
CA PHE A 62 -5.48 2.15 5.36
C PHE A 62 -5.62 1.62 6.79
N ASP A 63 -4.52 1.58 7.52
CA ASP A 63 -4.41 1.07 8.89
C ASP A 63 -5.35 1.79 9.87
N ARG A 64 -5.60 3.08 9.65
CA ARG A 64 -6.51 3.91 10.48
C ARG A 64 -7.93 4.05 9.94
N ALA A 65 -8.28 3.42 8.82
CA ALA A 65 -9.63 3.50 8.22
C ALA A 65 -10.39 2.17 8.25
N LEU A 66 -10.14 1.34 9.26
CA LEU A 66 -10.89 0.11 9.50
C LEU A 66 -12.30 0.44 9.99
N ARG A 67 -13.32 0.05 9.22
CA ARG A 67 -14.73 0.24 9.56
C ARG A 67 -15.37 -1.11 9.88
N GLN A 68 -16.23 -1.15 10.90
CA GLN A 68 -16.98 -2.37 11.25
C GLN A 68 -18.05 -2.73 10.21
N GLY A 69 -18.45 -1.77 9.36
CA GLY A 69 -19.44 -1.95 8.31
C GLY A 69 -19.13 -1.09 7.09
N TRP A 70 -19.68 -1.49 5.96
CA TRP A 70 -19.56 -0.75 4.71
C TRP A 70 -20.49 0.47 4.72
N SER A 71 -20.06 1.58 4.10
CA SER A 71 -20.86 2.77 3.85
C SER A 71 -20.69 3.20 2.39
N PRO A 72 -21.77 3.54 1.67
CA PRO A 72 -21.69 4.07 0.32
C PRO A 72 -21.09 5.48 0.27
N THR A 73 -21.05 6.17 1.41
CA THR A 73 -20.54 7.53 1.55
C THR A 73 -19.34 7.57 2.49
N VAL A 74 -18.41 8.49 2.19
CA VAL A 74 -17.20 8.74 3.00
C VAL A 74 -17.52 9.39 4.33
#